data_AF-A0A7S1FNU4-F1
#
_entry.id   AF-A0A7S1FNU4-F1
#
_cell.length_a   1.000
_cell.length_b   1.000
_cell.length_c   1.000
_cell.angle_alpha   90.00
_cell.angle_beta   90.00
_cell.angle_gamma   90.00
#
_symmetry.space_group_name_H-M   'P 1'
#
loop_
_entity.id
_entity.type
_entity.pdbx_description
1 polymer ?
#
loop_
_entity_poly.entity_id
_entity_poly.type
_entity_poly.pdbx_seq_one_letter_code
_entity_poly.pdbx_strand_id
1 'polypeptide(L)'
;NKLILSSPFPTYVTIMMKSTEFVFIFLCLFKITTGSQYQNVFGNELQSCSQSNSNMALTGYTRSGSCVDYNDDAGSHHICIDISSTDQNFCTVTGQSDWCSSSMPCDNGDNSSSYNDDDGNLCPLVNWCVCQWAFASYIQSAGGCDYIQNIECEAINIQSMAAYAALAGTSKDQNGKYTNALKCIEERCSVDSYSVLAQSSLFNHRSRGSSSL
;
A
#
# COMPACT_ATOMS: atom_id res chain seq x y z
N ASN A 1 88.40 -47.02 -8.68
CA ASN A 1 89.61 -46.20 -8.66
C ASN A 1 89.48 -45.15 -9.76
N LYS A 2 89.63 -43.86 -9.41
CA LYS A 2 89.60 -42.66 -10.28
C LYS A 2 88.26 -42.26 -10.93
N LEU A 3 87.90 -40.97 -11.11
CA LEU A 3 88.21 -39.68 -10.47
C LEU A 3 87.48 -38.60 -11.33
N ILE A 4 86.81 -37.63 -10.66
CA ILE A 4 86.63 -36.18 -11.00
C ILE A 4 85.62 -35.71 -12.08
N LEU A 5 85.04 -34.54 -11.75
CA LEU A 5 84.63 -33.34 -12.53
C LEU A 5 83.11 -33.19 -12.69
N SER A 6 82.40 -32.35 -11.93
CA SER A 6 82.43 -30.87 -11.73
C SER A 6 81.60 -30.06 -12.74
N SER A 7 80.48 -29.52 -12.24
CA SER A 7 79.87 -28.19 -12.48
C SER A 7 79.26 -27.87 -13.87
N PRO A 8 78.56 -26.72 -14.06
CA PRO A 8 77.25 -26.40 -13.45
C PRO A 8 76.22 -25.69 -14.40
N PHE A 9 74.91 -25.73 -14.05
CA PHE A 9 73.78 -24.82 -14.41
C PHE A 9 73.48 -24.53 -15.92
N PRO A 10 72.25 -24.14 -16.37
CA PRO A 10 71.28 -23.29 -15.65
C PRO A 10 69.76 -23.58 -15.82
N THR A 11 69.02 -23.01 -14.86
CA THR A 11 67.62 -22.50 -14.87
C THR A 11 66.60 -23.03 -15.87
N TYR A 12 65.50 -23.59 -15.35
CA TYR A 12 64.16 -23.35 -15.89
C TYR A 12 63.15 -23.06 -14.78
N VAL A 13 62.31 -22.08 -15.10
CA VAL A 13 61.32 -21.39 -14.31
C VAL A 13 60.25 -22.34 -13.78
N THR A 14 60.05 -22.37 -12.46
CA THR A 14 58.89 -23.00 -11.83
C THR A 14 57.65 -22.14 -12.06
N ILE A 15 56.74 -22.62 -12.92
CA ILE A 15 55.35 -22.15 -12.96
C ILE A 15 54.66 -22.69 -11.71
N MET A 16 54.48 -21.85 -10.69
CA MET A 16 53.60 -22.17 -9.57
C MET A 16 52.16 -21.85 -9.93
N MET A 17 51.38 -22.89 -10.25
CA MET A 17 49.92 -22.85 -10.17
C MET A 17 49.54 -22.74 -8.69
N LYS A 18 49.14 -21.54 -8.23
CA LYS A 18 48.53 -21.38 -6.91
C LYS A 18 47.03 -21.62 -7.02
N SER A 19 46.64 -22.68 -6.35
CA SER A 19 45.31 -23.20 -6.08
C SER A 19 44.32 -22.13 -5.60
N THR A 20 43.16 -22.18 -6.24
CA THR A 20 41.82 -21.87 -5.73
C THR A 20 41.70 -21.73 -4.21
N GLU A 21 41.38 -20.52 -3.76
CA GLU A 21 40.71 -20.26 -2.48
C GLU A 21 39.50 -19.37 -2.78
N PHE A 22 38.36 -20.02 -2.93
CA PHE A 22 37.05 -19.47 -3.26
C PHE A 22 36.20 -19.54 -1.97
N VAL A 23 36.29 -18.56 -1.07
CA VAL A 23 35.28 -18.38 -0.02
C VAL A 23 35.16 -16.89 0.32
N PHE A 24 34.61 -16.10 -0.60
CA PHE A 24 34.02 -14.80 -0.24
C PHE A 24 32.68 -15.08 0.43
N ILE A 25 32.69 -15.16 1.76
CA ILE A 25 31.45 -15.05 2.56
C ILE A 25 30.99 -13.60 2.44
N PHE A 26 30.22 -13.32 1.38
CA PHE A 26 29.32 -12.18 1.35
C PHE A 26 28.18 -12.52 2.32
N LEU A 27 28.40 -12.25 3.60
CA LEU A 27 27.32 -11.99 4.56
C LEU A 27 26.64 -10.69 4.11
N CYS A 28 25.85 -10.78 3.03
CA CYS A 28 24.82 -9.80 2.75
C CYS A 28 23.88 -9.84 3.95
N LEU A 29 24.08 -8.90 4.86
CA LEU A 29 23.09 -8.48 5.85
C LEU A 29 21.89 -7.94 5.06
N PHE A 30 21.08 -8.85 4.51
CA PHE A 30 19.73 -8.53 4.11
C PHE A 30 19.03 -8.10 5.40
N LYS A 31 18.97 -6.79 5.60
CA LYS A 31 18.01 -6.18 6.51
C LYS A 31 16.64 -6.59 5.97
N ILE A 32 16.09 -7.68 6.48
CA ILE A 32 14.69 -8.01 6.25
C ILE A 32 13.91 -6.96 7.03
N THR A 33 13.63 -5.82 6.40
CA THR A 33 12.64 -4.87 6.88
C THR A 33 11.29 -5.56 6.75
N THR A 34 10.89 -6.27 7.80
CA THR A 34 9.52 -6.76 7.97
C THR A 34 8.63 -5.58 8.37
N GLY A 35 8.47 -4.62 7.47
CA GLY A 35 7.32 -3.71 7.53
C GLY A 35 6.12 -4.49 6.98
N SER A 36 4.99 -4.46 7.68
CA SER A 36 3.73 -4.91 7.07
C SER A 36 3.43 -4.00 5.89
N GLN A 37 3.80 -4.42 4.67
CA GLN A 37 3.47 -3.67 3.47
C GLN A 37 1.97 -3.80 3.24
N TYR A 38 1.25 -2.71 3.44
CA TYR A 38 -0.15 -2.61 3.04
C TYR A 38 -0.24 -2.79 1.53
N GLN A 39 -1.29 -3.49 1.09
CA GLN A 39 -1.52 -3.75 -0.32
C GLN A 39 -2.73 -2.98 -0.83
N ASN A 40 -2.68 -2.57 -2.09
CA ASN A 40 -3.83 -2.02 -2.79
C ASN A 40 -4.73 -3.12 -3.36
N VAL A 41 -5.84 -2.73 -4.00
CA VAL A 41 -6.82 -3.68 -4.58
C VAL A 41 -6.27 -4.53 -5.72
N PHE A 42 -5.08 -4.21 -6.24
CA PHE A 42 -4.37 -5.04 -7.22
C PHE A 42 -3.43 -6.08 -6.57
N GLY A 43 -3.28 -6.05 -5.25
CA GLY A 43 -2.28 -6.84 -4.51
C GLY A 43 -0.86 -6.27 -4.55
N ASN A 44 -0.67 -5.09 -5.15
CA ASN A 44 0.61 -4.38 -5.15
C ASN A 44 0.76 -3.53 -3.88
N GLU A 45 1.92 -2.93 -3.67
CA GLU A 45 2.14 -1.99 -2.56
C GLU A 45 1.13 -0.82 -2.59
N LEU A 46 0.54 -0.52 -1.43
CA LEU A 46 -0.42 0.56 -1.26
C LEU A 46 0.24 1.92 -1.54
N GLN A 47 -0.29 2.65 -2.53
CA GLN A 47 0.20 3.97 -2.88
C GLN A 47 -0.38 5.05 -1.96
N SER A 48 0.25 6.24 -1.99
CA SER A 48 -0.28 7.40 -1.26
C SER A 48 -1.58 7.88 -1.89
N CYS A 49 -2.54 8.27 -1.05
CA CYS A 49 -3.79 8.88 -1.47
C CYS A 49 -3.61 10.38 -1.68
N SER A 50 -2.99 11.09 -0.72
CA SER A 50 -2.51 12.46 -0.94
C SER A 50 -1.06 12.43 -1.46
N GLN A 51 -0.79 13.13 -2.55
CA GLN A 51 0.56 13.20 -3.10
C GLN A 51 1.35 14.30 -2.40
N SER A 52 2.49 13.94 -1.81
CA SER A 52 3.37 14.89 -1.14
C SER A 52 3.85 15.98 -2.10
N ASN A 53 3.92 17.22 -1.60
CA ASN A 53 4.33 18.41 -2.35
C ASN A 53 3.47 18.70 -3.60
N SER A 54 2.24 18.19 -3.65
CA SER A 54 1.33 18.34 -4.79
C SER A 54 0.14 19.25 -4.50
N ASN A 55 0.25 20.15 -3.52
CA ASN A 55 -0.83 21.03 -3.08
C ASN A 55 -2.10 20.26 -2.67
N MET A 56 -1.93 19.13 -1.97
CA MET A 56 -3.03 18.31 -1.44
C MET A 56 -2.96 18.30 0.08
N ALA A 57 -4.12 18.33 0.74
CA ALA A 57 -4.21 18.11 2.17
C ALA A 57 -3.72 16.71 2.57
N LEU A 58 -3.03 16.60 3.71
CA LEU A 58 -2.55 15.35 4.27
C LEU A 58 -3.71 14.49 4.76
N THR A 59 -3.88 13.33 4.12
CA THR A 59 -4.99 12.40 4.40
C THR A 59 -4.57 11.19 5.24
N GLY A 60 -5.50 10.26 5.44
CA GLY A 60 -5.31 9.02 6.18
C GLY A 60 -5.55 9.19 7.68
N TYR A 61 -5.98 8.11 8.33
CA TYR A 61 -6.22 8.08 9.78
C TYR A 61 -4.97 8.40 10.60
N THR A 62 -3.84 7.81 10.20
CA THR A 62 -2.52 8.00 10.81
C THR A 62 -1.83 9.27 10.31
N ARG A 63 -2.46 10.06 9.43
CA ARG A 63 -1.87 11.24 8.78
C ARG A 63 -0.54 10.92 8.11
N SER A 64 -0.50 9.83 7.36
CA SER A 64 0.67 9.41 6.58
C SER A 64 0.47 9.54 5.07
N GLY A 65 -0.63 10.17 4.64
CA GLY A 65 -0.99 10.32 3.23
C GLY A 65 -1.62 9.09 2.58
N SER A 66 -1.51 7.91 3.20
CA SER A 66 -2.07 6.63 2.70
C SER A 66 -3.29 6.15 3.49
N CYS A 67 -4.15 5.39 2.83
CA CYS A 67 -5.36 4.79 3.39
C CYS A 67 -5.07 3.48 4.16
N VAL A 68 -4.14 3.55 5.12
CA VAL A 68 -3.69 2.37 5.88
C VAL A 68 -4.77 1.84 6.84
N ASP A 69 -4.73 0.53 7.07
CA ASP A 69 -5.53 -0.12 8.11
C ASP A 69 -4.71 -0.20 9.39
N TYR A 70 -5.06 0.59 10.41
CA TYR A 70 -4.39 0.56 11.70
C TYR A 70 -5.33 -0.07 12.73
N ASN A 71 -4.97 -1.26 13.22
CA ASN A 71 -5.60 -2.05 14.30
C ASN A 71 -6.73 -3.03 13.96
N ASP A 72 -6.84 -3.56 12.74
CA ASP A 72 -7.85 -4.58 12.38
C ASP A 72 -9.30 -4.18 12.76
N ASP A 73 -9.56 -2.88 12.96
CA ASP A 73 -10.84 -2.41 13.46
C ASP A 73 -11.82 -2.37 12.29
N ALA A 74 -12.94 -3.06 12.47
CA ALA A 74 -14.04 -3.00 11.53
C ALA A 74 -14.41 -1.52 11.38
N GLY A 75 -14.04 -0.85 10.28
CA GLY A 75 -14.37 0.57 10.05
C GLY A 75 -13.28 1.48 9.49
N SER A 76 -12.08 0.99 9.19
CA SER A 76 -10.92 1.81 8.82
C SER A 76 -11.04 2.60 7.51
N HIS A 77 -10.23 3.66 7.42
CA HIS A 77 -10.16 4.67 6.36
C HIS A 77 -9.48 4.10 5.10
N HIS A 78 -10.09 3.08 4.50
CA HIS A 78 -9.47 2.24 3.47
C HIS A 78 -9.60 2.76 2.04
N ILE A 79 -10.58 3.62 1.76
CA ILE A 79 -10.93 3.97 0.39
C ILE A 79 -10.42 5.38 0.09
N CYS A 80 -9.54 5.51 -0.91
CA CYS A 80 -9.14 6.80 -1.44
C CYS A 80 -10.16 7.27 -2.49
N ILE A 81 -10.77 8.43 -2.25
CA ILE A 81 -11.68 9.10 -3.19
C ILE A 81 -11.11 10.45 -3.62
N ASP A 82 -11.31 10.83 -4.87
CA ASP A 82 -11.02 12.19 -5.35
C ASP A 82 -12.25 13.07 -5.07
N ILE A 83 -12.21 13.75 -3.92
CA ILE A 83 -13.27 14.64 -3.48
C ILE A 83 -13.54 15.76 -4.49
N SER A 84 -12.56 16.14 -5.31
CA SER A 84 -12.65 17.24 -6.27
C SER A 84 -13.29 16.85 -7.61
N SER A 85 -13.48 15.55 -7.88
CA SER A 85 -13.87 15.04 -9.20
C SER A 85 -15.32 15.31 -9.66
N THR A 86 -16.22 15.74 -8.78
CA THR A 86 -17.65 15.96 -9.13
C THR A 86 -18.29 17.09 -8.32
N ASP A 87 -19.32 17.72 -8.87
CA ASP A 87 -20.09 18.79 -8.20
C ASP A 87 -20.95 18.29 -7.01
N GLN A 88 -21.41 17.03 -7.02
CA GLN A 88 -22.09 16.42 -5.87
C GLN A 88 -21.08 15.65 -5.02
N ASN A 89 -20.39 16.39 -4.15
CA ASN A 89 -19.35 15.79 -3.33
C ASN A 89 -19.91 14.88 -2.21
N PHE A 90 -19.03 13.99 -1.71
CA PHE A 90 -19.27 13.08 -0.60
C PHE A 90 -20.02 13.73 0.58
N CYS A 91 -19.64 14.94 0.98
CA CYS A 91 -20.25 15.64 2.11
C CYS A 91 -21.72 15.95 1.85
N THR A 92 -22.05 16.44 0.65
CA THR A 92 -23.41 16.78 0.25
C THR A 92 -24.29 15.53 0.22
N VAL A 93 -23.82 14.46 -0.41
CA VAL A 93 -24.59 13.23 -0.57
C VAL A 93 -24.78 12.49 0.76
N THR A 94 -23.81 12.56 1.67
CA THR A 94 -23.90 11.95 3.00
C THR A 94 -24.54 12.85 4.06
N GLY A 95 -24.90 14.09 3.72
CA GLY A 95 -25.53 15.04 4.64
C GLY A 95 -24.61 15.55 5.76
N GLN A 96 -23.30 15.51 5.55
CA GLN A 96 -22.32 16.01 6.51
C GLN A 96 -22.13 17.53 6.37
N SER A 97 -21.50 18.16 7.36
CA SER A 97 -21.01 19.53 7.20
C SER A 97 -20.01 19.59 6.04
N ASP A 98 -19.96 20.70 5.32
CA ASP A 98 -19.10 20.85 4.13
C ASP A 98 -17.61 21.04 4.48
N TRP A 99 -17.00 19.98 5.03
CA TRP A 99 -15.56 19.91 5.21
C TRP A 99 -14.85 19.54 3.89
N CYS A 100 -15.57 19.01 2.91
CA CYS A 100 -15.05 18.68 1.58
C CYS A 100 -14.51 19.93 0.86
N SER A 101 -15.12 21.10 1.08
CA SER A 101 -14.65 22.38 0.53
C SER A 101 -13.63 23.12 1.42
N SER A 102 -13.21 22.52 2.54
CA SER A 102 -12.26 23.14 3.48
C SER A 102 -10.81 23.01 2.99
N SER A 103 -9.89 23.65 3.70
CA SER A 103 -8.46 23.45 3.50
C SER A 103 -7.85 22.92 4.80
N MET A 104 -6.88 22.02 4.68
CA MET A 104 -6.23 21.33 5.79
C MET A 104 -4.71 21.35 5.59
N PRO A 105 -3.90 21.02 6.62
CA PRO A 105 -2.45 20.98 6.49
C PRO A 105 -1.99 20.18 5.26
N CYS A 106 -1.08 20.77 4.48
CA CYS A 106 -0.55 20.16 3.28
C CYS A 106 0.22 18.86 3.56
N ASP A 107 0.16 17.91 2.63
CA ASP A 107 1.05 16.76 2.59
C ASP A 107 2.45 17.19 2.12
N ASN A 108 3.38 17.35 3.06
CA ASN A 108 4.77 17.71 2.77
C ASN A 108 5.69 16.49 2.66
N GLY A 109 5.17 15.26 2.84
CA GLY A 109 5.93 14.01 2.76
C GLY A 109 6.88 13.73 3.93
N ASP A 110 6.82 14.51 5.00
CA ASP A 110 7.65 14.34 6.21
C ASP A 110 7.03 13.41 7.26
N ASN A 111 5.83 12.86 7.00
CA ASN A 111 5.01 12.12 7.98
C ASN A 111 4.88 12.86 9.32
N SER A 112 5.03 14.19 9.31
CA SER A 112 4.95 15.01 10.50
C SER A 112 3.48 15.13 10.88
N SER A 113 3.07 14.33 11.84
CA SER A 113 1.82 14.51 12.58
C SER A 113 1.83 15.76 13.48
N SER A 114 2.87 16.60 13.38
CA SER A 114 2.95 17.87 14.09
C SER A 114 1.93 18.84 13.50
N TYR A 115 0.74 18.79 14.08
CA TYR A 115 -0.37 19.70 13.87
C TYR A 115 0.05 21.10 14.36
N ASN A 116 0.85 21.80 13.56
CA ASN A 116 1.15 23.20 13.75
C ASN A 116 0.46 23.98 12.63
N ASP A 117 -0.73 24.48 12.93
CA ASP A 117 -1.49 25.38 12.05
C ASP A 117 -0.79 26.74 11.87
N ASP A 118 0.34 26.96 12.56
CA ASP A 118 1.09 28.22 12.60
C ASP A 118 1.97 28.47 11.35
N ASP A 119 2.23 27.45 10.51
CA ASP A 119 3.05 27.62 9.28
C ASP A 119 2.21 28.01 8.04
N GLY A 120 0.88 28.14 8.17
CA GLY A 120 0.02 28.81 7.19
C GLY A 120 -0.19 28.12 5.83
N ASN A 121 0.46 26.98 5.56
CA ASN A 121 0.25 26.22 4.32
C ASN A 121 -0.92 25.24 4.47
N LEU A 122 -2.12 25.76 4.21
CA LEU A 122 -3.31 24.95 4.02
C LEU A 122 -3.47 24.59 2.54
N CYS A 123 -3.77 23.32 2.28
CA CYS A 123 -4.01 22.77 0.95
C CYS A 123 -5.48 22.35 0.80
N PRO A 124 -6.02 22.38 -0.43
CA PRO A 124 -7.35 21.85 -0.70
C PRO A 124 -7.43 20.34 -0.47
N LEU A 125 -8.63 19.86 -0.12
CA LEU A 125 -8.94 18.44 -0.12
C LEU A 125 -9.19 18.00 -1.57
N VAL A 126 -8.20 17.31 -2.14
CA VAL A 126 -8.32 16.68 -3.47
C VAL A 126 -8.62 15.20 -3.27
N ASN A 127 -7.63 14.43 -2.84
CA ASN A 127 -7.80 13.01 -2.53
C ASN A 127 -7.92 12.81 -1.02
N TRP A 128 -8.89 11.99 -0.60
CA TRP A 128 -9.15 11.76 0.82
C TRP A 128 -9.47 10.29 1.12
N CYS A 129 -8.98 9.81 2.27
CA CYS A 129 -9.25 8.47 2.75
C CYS A 129 -10.53 8.49 3.55
N VAL A 130 -11.53 7.72 3.12
CA VAL A 130 -12.80 7.57 3.82
C VAL A 130 -12.98 6.16 4.36
N CYS A 131 -13.72 6.06 5.45
CA CYS A 131 -14.11 4.77 6.04
C CYS A 131 -14.88 3.93 5.03
N GLN A 132 -14.62 2.63 5.00
CA GLN A 132 -15.31 1.70 4.10
C GLN A 132 -16.85 1.76 4.25
N TRP A 133 -17.38 1.87 5.48
CA TRP A 133 -18.83 1.94 5.66
C TRP A 133 -19.41 3.27 5.18
N ALA A 134 -18.64 4.34 5.28
CA ALA A 134 -19.03 5.66 4.83
C ALA A 134 -19.04 5.69 3.29
N PHE A 135 -18.06 5.07 2.64
CA PHE A 135 -18.05 4.87 1.19
C PHE A 135 -19.25 4.04 0.71
N ALA A 136 -19.55 2.92 1.39
CA ALA A 136 -20.71 2.12 1.06
C ALA A 136 -22.04 2.87 1.26
N SER A 137 -22.14 3.70 2.32
CA SER A 137 -23.30 4.59 2.52
C SER A 137 -23.39 5.65 1.43
N TYR A 138 -22.24 6.18 1.00
CA TYR A 138 -22.17 7.20 -0.04
C TYR A 138 -22.71 6.66 -1.36
N ILE A 139 -22.26 5.48 -1.82
CA ILE A 139 -22.81 4.83 -3.03
C ILE A 139 -24.32 4.65 -2.94
N GLN A 140 -24.81 4.15 -1.79
CA GLN A 140 -26.25 3.93 -1.59
C GLN A 140 -27.04 5.25 -1.66
N SER A 141 -26.52 6.31 -1.05
CA SER A 141 -27.18 7.63 -1.00
C SER A 141 -27.10 8.36 -2.33
N ALA A 142 -26.03 8.16 -3.10
CA ALA A 142 -25.86 8.69 -4.44
C ALA A 142 -26.78 8.02 -5.47
N GLY A 143 -27.35 6.85 -5.14
CA GLY A 143 -28.20 6.08 -6.05
C GLY A 143 -27.43 5.11 -6.95
N GLY A 144 -26.13 4.87 -6.69
CA GLY A 144 -25.31 3.91 -7.42
C GLY A 144 -23.87 4.35 -7.60
N CYS A 145 -23.04 3.42 -8.12
CA CYS A 145 -21.61 3.65 -8.33
C CYS A 145 -21.34 4.75 -9.36
N ASP A 146 -22.21 4.96 -10.36
CA ASP A 146 -22.01 5.98 -11.40
C ASP A 146 -22.15 7.42 -10.91
N TYR A 147 -22.74 7.61 -9.72
CA TYR A 147 -23.07 8.93 -9.16
C TYR A 147 -22.11 9.37 -8.05
N ILE A 148 -21.03 8.61 -7.82
CA ILE A 148 -20.00 8.96 -6.86
C ILE A 148 -18.74 9.51 -7.55
N GLN A 149 -17.99 10.28 -6.78
CA GLN A 149 -16.64 10.74 -7.10
C GLN A 149 -15.70 9.62 -7.56
N ASN A 150 -14.67 9.98 -8.32
CA ASN A 150 -13.60 9.07 -8.73
C ASN A 150 -12.93 8.42 -7.51
N ILE A 151 -12.40 7.22 -7.73
CA ILE A 151 -11.66 6.46 -6.71
C ILE A 151 -10.26 6.18 -7.22
N GLU A 152 -9.28 6.21 -6.33
CA GLU A 152 -7.87 6.02 -6.66
C GLU A 152 -7.45 4.60 -6.36
N CYS A 153 -7.58 3.70 -7.33
CA CYS A 153 -7.46 2.25 -7.14
C CYS A 153 -6.14 1.82 -6.50
N GLU A 154 -5.01 2.40 -6.89
CA GLU A 154 -3.70 2.09 -6.32
C GLU A 154 -3.55 2.54 -4.84
N ALA A 155 -4.43 3.41 -4.36
CA ALA A 155 -4.47 3.94 -2.99
C ALA A 155 -5.65 3.38 -2.16
N ILE A 156 -6.46 2.46 -2.72
CA ILE A 156 -7.48 1.73 -1.94
C ILE A 156 -6.85 0.51 -1.29
N ASN A 157 -6.97 0.41 0.03
CA ASN A 157 -6.46 -0.73 0.78
C ASN A 157 -7.29 -2.00 0.53
N ILE A 158 -6.62 -3.10 0.22
CA ILE A 158 -7.22 -4.42 -0.07
C ILE A 158 -8.11 -4.93 1.07
N GLN A 159 -7.89 -4.51 2.32
CA GLN A 159 -8.72 -4.92 3.45
C GLN A 159 -10.18 -4.47 3.31
N SER A 160 -10.44 -3.39 2.57
CA SER A 160 -11.82 -2.99 2.25
C SER A 160 -12.55 -4.04 1.40
N MET A 161 -11.86 -4.62 0.41
CA MET A 161 -12.39 -5.70 -0.44
C MET A 161 -12.72 -6.93 0.40
N ALA A 162 -11.82 -7.30 1.31
CA ALA A 162 -12.03 -8.41 2.24
C ALA A 162 -13.26 -8.18 3.13
N ALA A 163 -13.39 -6.97 3.69
CA ALA A 163 -14.49 -6.62 4.56
C ALA A 163 -15.83 -6.60 3.83
N TYR A 164 -15.91 -6.05 2.62
CA TYR A 164 -17.14 -6.10 1.83
C TYR A 164 -17.48 -7.52 1.39
N ALA A 165 -16.51 -8.31 0.93
CA ALA A 165 -16.74 -9.70 0.54
C ALA A 165 -17.27 -10.56 1.70
N ALA A 166 -16.79 -10.31 2.93
CA ALA A 166 -17.28 -10.99 4.13
C ALA A 166 -18.73 -10.63 4.51
N LEU A 167 -19.24 -9.49 4.05
CA LEU A 167 -20.58 -9.00 4.37
C LEU A 167 -21.57 -9.17 3.21
N ALA A 168 -21.10 -9.09 1.96
CA ALA A 168 -21.90 -9.14 0.74
C ALA A 168 -22.87 -10.33 0.72
N GLY A 169 -24.15 -10.06 0.46
CA GLY A 169 -25.21 -11.08 0.40
C GLY A 169 -25.57 -11.75 1.73
N THR A 170 -24.94 -11.35 2.85
CA THR A 170 -25.33 -11.83 4.19
C THR A 170 -26.52 -11.05 4.75
N SER A 171 -27.07 -11.49 5.89
CA SER A 171 -28.11 -10.72 6.60
C SER A 171 -27.65 -9.34 7.09
N LYS A 172 -26.33 -9.09 7.16
CA LYS A 172 -25.77 -7.78 7.51
C LYS A 172 -25.70 -6.84 6.30
N ASP A 173 -25.92 -7.34 5.09
CA ASP A 173 -25.91 -6.56 3.85
C ASP A 173 -27.27 -5.94 3.54
N GLN A 174 -27.65 -4.99 4.39
CA GLN A 174 -28.93 -4.31 4.28
C GLN A 174 -29.01 -3.59 2.94
N ASN A 175 -30.06 -3.93 2.16
CA ASN A 175 -30.31 -3.39 0.82
C ASN A 175 -29.14 -3.58 -0.17
N GLY A 176 -28.30 -4.60 0.02
CA GLY A 176 -27.14 -4.86 -0.85
C GLY A 176 -26.05 -3.79 -0.76
N LYS A 177 -26.01 -2.98 0.30
CA LYS A 177 -25.07 -1.88 0.49
C LYS A 177 -23.60 -2.30 0.30
N TYR A 178 -23.17 -3.40 0.91
CA TYR A 178 -21.81 -3.91 0.81
C TYR A 178 -21.56 -4.65 -0.49
N THR A 179 -22.54 -5.40 -1.01
CA THR A 179 -22.47 -5.96 -2.37
C THR A 179 -22.24 -4.87 -3.42
N ASN A 180 -22.98 -3.75 -3.35
CA ASN A 180 -22.84 -2.64 -4.28
C ASN A 180 -21.50 -1.93 -4.16
N ALA A 181 -20.98 -1.77 -2.94
CA ALA A 181 -19.67 -1.19 -2.71
C ALA A 181 -18.53 -2.06 -3.25
N LEU A 182 -18.58 -3.38 -3.01
CA LEU A 182 -17.62 -4.33 -3.56
C LEU A 182 -17.60 -4.26 -5.09
N LYS A 183 -18.78 -4.38 -5.70
CA LYS A 183 -18.96 -4.34 -7.15
C LYS A 183 -18.47 -3.01 -7.76
N CYS A 184 -18.71 -1.90 -7.07
CA CYS A 184 -18.24 -0.59 -7.54
C CYS A 184 -16.71 -0.52 -7.66
N ILE A 185 -15.98 -1.09 -6.68
CA ILE A 185 -14.51 -1.16 -6.74
C ILE A 185 -14.06 -2.15 -7.82
N GLU A 186 -14.71 -3.31 -7.92
CA GLU A 186 -14.41 -4.30 -8.98
C GLU A 186 -14.55 -3.69 -10.39
N GLU A 187 -15.64 -2.97 -10.64
CA GLU A 187 -15.91 -2.33 -11.94
C GLU A 187 -14.96 -1.16 -12.20
N ARG A 188 -14.81 -0.23 -11.26
CA ARG A 188 -13.97 0.97 -11.46
C ARG A 188 -12.48 0.67 -11.52
N CYS A 189 -12.03 -0.35 -10.79
CA CYS A 189 -10.62 -0.76 -10.79
C CYS A 189 -10.32 -1.94 -11.73
N SER A 190 -11.34 -2.51 -12.40
CA SER A 190 -11.18 -3.70 -13.25
C SER A 190 -10.50 -4.87 -12.53
N VAL A 191 -10.93 -5.14 -11.29
CA VAL A 191 -10.42 -6.23 -10.44
C VAL A 191 -11.52 -7.21 -10.07
N ASP A 192 -11.14 -8.45 -9.72
CA ASP A 192 -12.05 -9.48 -9.21
C ASP A 192 -11.69 -9.80 -7.76
N SER A 193 -12.63 -9.59 -6.84
CA SER A 193 -12.39 -9.73 -5.39
C SER A 193 -11.93 -11.13 -5.01
N TYR A 194 -12.45 -12.18 -5.66
CA TYR A 194 -12.05 -13.55 -5.39
C TYR A 194 -10.58 -13.80 -5.72
N SER A 195 -10.14 -13.35 -6.90
CA SER A 195 -8.76 -13.49 -7.36
C SER A 195 -7.76 -12.72 -6.48
N VAL A 196 -8.14 -11.51 -6.06
CA VAL A 196 -7.32 -10.60 -5.24
C VAL A 196 -7.16 -11.14 -3.83
N LEU A 197 -8.24 -11.61 -3.20
CA LEU A 197 -8.24 -12.15 -1.84
C LEU A 197 -7.58 -13.54 -1.75
N ALA A 198 -7.69 -14.36 -2.81
CA ALA A 198 -6.96 -15.62 -2.89
C ALA A 198 -5.43 -15.40 -2.91
N GLN A 199 -4.97 -14.38 -3.64
CA GLN A 199 -3.54 -14.05 -3.72
C GLN A 199 -3.01 -13.46 -2.41
N SER A 200 -3.73 -12.55 -1.76
CA SER A 200 -3.33 -11.98 -0.47
C SER A 200 -3.26 -13.05 0.63
N SER A 201 -4.19 -14.02 0.62
CA SER A 201 -4.20 -15.15 1.55
C SER A 201 -3.01 -16.09 1.36
N LEU A 202 -2.58 -16.33 0.11
CA LEU A 202 -1.40 -17.13 -0.20
C LEU A 202 -0.09 -16.44 0.26
N PHE A 203 -0.01 -15.12 0.14
CA PHE A 203 1.13 -14.34 0.66
C PHE A 203 1.21 -14.38 2.19
N ASN A 204 0.08 -14.24 2.89
CA ASN A 204 0.03 -14.32 4.36
C ASN A 204 0.35 -15.72 4.91
N HIS A 205 0.10 -16.78 4.14
CA HIS A 205 0.52 -18.14 4.53
C HIS A 205 2.03 -18.36 4.33
N ARG A 206 2.64 -17.71 3.33
CA ARG A 206 4.07 -17.87 3.03
C ARG A 206 4.97 -17.06 3.98
N SER A 207 4.48 -15.93 4.50
CA SER A 207 5.19 -15.10 5.50
C SER A 207 5.16 -15.68 6.91
N ARG A 208 4.22 -16.59 7.24
CA ARG A 208 4.17 -17.33 8.52
C ARG A 208 4.95 -18.66 8.52
N GLY A 209 5.50 -19.08 7.38
CA GLY A 209 6.15 -20.39 7.21
C GLY A 209 7.65 -20.47 7.51
N SER A 210 8.30 -19.39 7.96
CA SER A 210 9.76 -19.37 8.21
C SER A 210 10.08 -19.12 9.67
N SER A 211 9.55 -19.95 10.56
CA SER A 211 9.95 -20.00 11.98
C SER A 211 9.72 -21.40 12.54
N SER A 212 10.30 -22.43 11.92
CA SER A 212 10.46 -23.77 12.50
C SER A 212 11.41 -24.58 11.62
N LEU A 213 12.70 -24.56 11.95
CA LEU A 213 13.65 -25.67 11.95
C LEU A 213 14.92 -25.20 12.67
#